data_AF-A0A379JLS3-F1
#
_entry.id   AF-A0A379JLS3-F1
#
_cell.length_a   1.000
_cell.length_b   1.000
_cell.length_c   1.000
_cell.angle_alpha   90.00
_cell.angle_beta   90.00
_cell.angle_gamma   90.00
#
_symmetry.space_group_name_H-M   'P 1'
#
loop_
_entity.id
_entity.type
_entity.pdbx_description
1 polymer ?
#
loop_
_entity_poly.entity_id
_entity_poly.type
_entity_poly.pdbx_seq_one_letter_code
_entity_poly.pdbx_strand_id
1 'polypeptide(L)'
;MTSENGPATQVEPKICKYPGCTRPAKRGAGGRGAPNEYCHEPDVVGGPPHNGANAWKARQKAADAGPAPEMAADSAARVSMARASLEVQLEDMRSQIATMGARLTQFADTLQVSRDDEALAAELRHRQQQAEADIAAANLRANDAEAEARTARADLEDANEAAREAIAQSEAATELARWLVAEAQWRADQAAAAARAAEQRVSEHQAHAEADIAAARQDAAARVERAEAEAAQQIRDVRAEADARIQDAESRTEEADARRADAERAAERSDQARQDAAESAAESKRTAEALRLQLDQLRGSYDVQVRGLHADIAELHRGHHAEIARLATEHREDRNQLEAQYMSELRRVREEAEARVAAAEEALSQVRRAPATRVRVGGRRRPAV
;
A
#
# COMPACT_ATOMS: atom_id res chain seq x y z
N MET A 1 20.75 80.58 -14.35
CA MET A 1 21.11 81.59 -15.36
C MET A 1 20.89 82.95 -14.74
N THR A 2 21.98 83.70 -14.67
CA THR A 2 22.14 85.06 -14.13
C THR A 2 21.25 86.06 -14.85
N SER A 3 20.44 86.83 -14.11
CA SER A 3 19.80 88.04 -14.64
C SER A 3 20.78 89.21 -14.50
N GLU A 4 21.17 89.75 -15.64
CA GLU A 4 22.07 90.89 -15.79
C GLU A 4 21.35 92.21 -15.46
N ASN A 5 22.04 93.06 -14.68
CA ASN A 5 21.68 94.45 -14.45
C ASN A 5 22.10 95.30 -15.66
N GLY A 6 21.16 96.05 -16.24
CA GLY A 6 21.46 97.10 -17.23
C GLY A 6 21.99 98.41 -16.58
N PRO A 7 22.80 99.22 -17.30
CA PRO A 7 23.58 100.31 -16.71
C PRO A 7 22.78 101.61 -16.47
N ALA A 8 23.10 102.28 -15.35
CA ALA A 8 22.56 103.58 -14.98
C ALA A 8 23.21 104.72 -15.81
N THR A 9 22.39 105.49 -16.51
CA THR A 9 22.75 106.74 -17.21
C THR A 9 23.28 107.80 -16.24
N GLN A 10 24.50 108.27 -16.47
CA GLN A 10 25.11 109.37 -15.72
C GLN A 10 24.55 110.73 -16.18
N VAL A 11 23.93 111.49 -15.28
CA VAL A 11 23.40 112.85 -15.54
C VAL A 11 24.49 113.89 -15.23
N GLU A 12 24.84 114.74 -16.20
CA GLU A 12 25.77 115.87 -16.02
C GLU A 12 25.30 116.83 -14.89
N PRO A 13 26.19 117.29 -14.00
CA PRO A 13 25.81 118.14 -12.87
C PRO A 13 25.48 119.58 -13.31
N LYS A 14 24.24 120.02 -13.08
CA LYS A 14 23.79 121.41 -13.29
C LYS A 14 24.42 122.35 -12.24
N ILE A 15 24.76 123.59 -12.63
CA ILE A 15 25.32 124.63 -11.75
C ILE A 15 24.20 125.29 -10.92
N CYS A 16 24.50 125.71 -9.68
CA CYS A 16 23.59 126.38 -8.77
C CYS A 16 23.01 127.68 -9.35
N LYS A 17 21.69 127.89 -9.29
CA LYS A 17 21.00 129.09 -9.81
C LYS A 17 21.03 130.34 -8.90
N TYR A 18 21.77 130.32 -7.79
CA TYR A 18 21.87 131.46 -6.87
C TYR A 18 22.74 132.59 -7.48
N PRO A 19 22.35 133.88 -7.40
CA PRO A 19 23.12 134.97 -8.02
C PRO A 19 24.59 134.99 -7.56
N GLY A 20 25.52 134.87 -8.50
CA GLY A 20 26.97 134.88 -8.23
C GLY A 20 27.58 133.53 -7.79
N CYS A 21 26.81 132.45 -7.72
CA CYS A 21 27.33 131.12 -7.38
C CYS A 21 27.71 130.29 -8.61
N THR A 22 28.91 129.70 -8.62
CA THR A 22 29.40 128.81 -9.69
C THR A 22 29.50 127.34 -9.26
N ARG A 23 29.03 126.99 -8.05
CA ARG A 23 29.10 125.61 -7.52
C ARG A 23 28.08 124.68 -8.18
N PRO A 24 28.38 123.39 -8.34
CA PRO A 24 27.40 122.42 -8.83
C PRO A 24 26.24 122.26 -7.83
N ALA A 25 25.02 122.08 -8.35
CA ALA A 25 23.84 121.83 -7.55
C ALA A 25 23.91 120.43 -6.90
N LYS A 26 23.37 120.30 -5.69
CA LYS A 26 23.50 119.10 -4.86
C LYS A 26 22.68 117.94 -5.44
N ARG A 27 23.31 116.82 -5.79
CA ARG A 27 22.60 115.60 -6.25
C ARG A 27 21.60 115.13 -5.17
N GLY A 28 20.38 114.80 -5.59
CA GLY A 28 19.33 114.30 -4.70
C GLY A 28 19.73 112.99 -4.02
N ALA A 29 19.43 112.85 -2.73
CA ALA A 29 19.71 111.64 -1.96
C ALA A 29 18.72 110.53 -2.35
N GLY A 30 19.17 109.59 -3.18
CA GLY A 30 18.36 108.49 -3.72
C GLY A 30 17.81 108.82 -5.11
N GLY A 31 18.29 108.11 -6.13
CA GLY A 31 18.08 108.37 -7.56
C GLY A 31 16.65 108.24 -8.10
N ARG A 32 15.63 108.58 -7.31
CA ARG A 32 14.23 108.70 -7.73
C ARG A 32 13.72 110.09 -7.30
N GLY A 33 13.90 111.08 -8.17
CA GLY A 33 13.44 112.46 -7.99
C GLY A 33 14.09 113.44 -8.98
N ALA A 34 13.42 114.58 -9.26
CA ALA A 34 13.97 115.63 -10.11
C ALA A 34 15.25 116.22 -9.48
N PRO A 35 16.33 116.47 -10.25
CA PRO A 35 17.57 117.03 -9.70
C PRO A 35 17.37 118.39 -9.02
N ASN A 36 17.97 118.60 -7.84
CA ASN A 36 17.90 119.89 -7.14
C ASN A 36 18.60 121.01 -7.93
N GLU A 37 18.06 122.23 -7.86
CA GLU A 37 18.55 123.39 -8.63
C GLU A 37 19.59 124.27 -7.88
N TYR A 38 19.81 124.02 -6.59
CA TYR A 38 20.70 124.81 -5.73
C TYR A 38 21.69 123.92 -4.96
N CYS A 39 22.82 124.49 -4.53
CA CYS A 39 23.83 123.75 -3.76
C CYS A 39 23.49 123.61 -2.26
N HIS A 40 22.57 124.42 -1.73
CA HIS A 40 22.17 124.45 -0.31
C HIS A 40 23.32 124.75 0.67
N GLU A 41 24.46 125.21 0.18
CA GLU A 41 25.56 125.68 1.00
C GLU A 41 25.50 127.19 1.20
N PRO A 42 25.96 127.71 2.35
CA PRO A 42 26.19 129.13 2.55
C PRO A 42 27.41 129.63 1.76
N ASP A 43 27.43 130.93 1.47
CA ASP A 43 28.59 131.59 0.86
C ASP A 43 29.83 131.52 1.76
N VAL A 44 31.02 131.62 1.17
CA VAL A 44 32.33 131.58 1.87
C VAL A 44 32.48 132.62 3.00
N VAL A 45 31.64 133.66 3.02
CA VAL A 45 31.63 134.71 4.05
C VAL A 45 30.48 134.51 5.07
N GLY A 46 29.93 133.30 5.19
CA GLY A 46 28.86 132.97 6.14
C GLY A 46 27.48 133.50 5.73
N GLY A 47 27.23 133.66 4.42
CA GLY A 47 25.95 134.13 3.88
C GLY A 47 24.80 133.10 4.01
N PRO A 48 23.54 133.50 3.74
CA PRO A 48 22.40 132.58 3.78
C PRO A 48 22.59 131.37 2.83
N PRO A 49 22.09 130.17 3.19
CA PRO A 49 22.23 128.99 2.34
C PRO A 49 21.54 129.19 0.99
N HIS A 50 22.18 128.74 -0.09
CA HIS A 50 21.68 128.89 -1.45
C HIS A 50 20.45 128.00 -1.65
N ASN A 51 19.27 128.63 -1.62
CA ASN A 51 17.98 128.03 -1.93
C ASN A 51 17.10 129.07 -2.65
N GLY A 52 15.95 128.63 -3.20
CA GLY A 52 15.06 129.50 -3.98
C GLY A 52 14.56 130.73 -3.22
N ALA A 53 14.25 130.59 -1.92
CA ALA A 53 13.75 131.69 -1.10
C ALA A 53 14.79 132.80 -0.90
N ASN A 54 16.06 132.43 -0.68
CA ASN A 54 17.15 133.39 -0.51
C ASN A 54 17.58 134.00 -1.85
N ALA A 55 17.52 133.24 -2.95
CA ALA A 55 17.82 133.74 -4.29
C ALA A 55 16.86 134.85 -4.73
N TRP A 56 15.58 134.74 -4.36
CA TRP A 56 14.57 135.77 -4.63
C TRP A 56 14.84 137.06 -3.84
N LYS A 57 15.13 136.96 -2.53
CA LYS A 57 15.50 138.13 -1.70
C LYS A 57 16.76 138.84 -2.20
N ALA A 58 17.77 138.09 -2.62
CA ALA A 58 19.00 138.65 -3.18
C ALA A 58 18.75 139.47 -4.46
N ARG A 59 17.80 139.05 -5.30
CA ARG A 59 17.43 139.79 -6.53
C ARG A 59 16.63 141.06 -6.23
N GLN A 60 15.76 141.04 -5.21
CA GLN A 60 14.97 142.21 -4.83
C GLN A 60 15.85 143.35 -4.27
N LYS A 61 16.86 143.00 -3.47
CA LYS A 61 17.81 143.99 -2.90
C LYS A 61 18.69 144.68 -3.95
N ALA A 62 18.84 144.10 -5.15
CA ALA A 62 19.56 144.71 -6.26
C ALA A 62 18.70 145.69 -7.09
N ALA A 63 17.37 145.71 -6.90
CA ALA A 63 16.45 146.54 -7.66
C ALA A 63 16.05 147.88 -6.98
N ASP A 64 16.30 148.06 -5.68
CA ASP A 64 15.90 149.24 -4.88
C ASP A 64 16.96 150.38 -4.82
N ALA A 65 17.89 150.46 -5.78
CA ALA A 65 19.01 151.43 -5.76
C ALA A 65 19.01 152.39 -6.97
N GLY A 66 17.96 153.22 -7.13
CA GLY A 66 17.90 154.28 -8.16
C GLY A 66 17.19 155.56 -7.66
N PRO A 67 17.74 156.79 -7.84
CA PRO A 67 17.24 158.02 -7.23
C PRO A 67 16.37 158.88 -8.16
N ALA A 68 15.44 159.66 -7.58
CA ALA A 68 14.70 160.76 -8.24
C ALA A 68 14.81 162.06 -7.40
N PRO A 69 15.11 163.24 -8.00
CA PRO A 69 15.31 164.49 -7.26
C PRO A 69 14.10 165.43 -7.28
N GLU A 70 13.92 166.16 -6.17
CA GLU A 70 13.07 167.34 -5.97
C GLU A 70 13.75 168.62 -6.49
N MET A 71 12.98 169.59 -7.00
CA MET A 71 13.38 171.00 -7.00
C MET A 71 12.21 171.96 -6.80
N ALA A 72 12.42 172.85 -5.83
CA ALA A 72 11.55 173.91 -5.35
C ALA A 72 11.65 175.20 -6.19
N ALA A 73 10.63 176.04 -6.02
CA ALA A 73 10.38 177.33 -6.65
C ALA A 73 11.32 178.46 -6.17
N ASP A 74 11.55 179.47 -7.02
CA ASP A 74 11.15 180.86 -6.73
C ASP A 74 11.21 181.75 -8.01
N SER A 75 10.57 182.90 -7.95
CA SER A 75 9.91 183.57 -9.07
C SER A 75 10.23 185.06 -9.20
N ALA A 76 10.87 185.47 -10.30
CA ALA A 76 10.85 186.86 -10.78
C ALA A 76 11.43 187.05 -12.21
N ALA A 77 11.07 186.23 -13.21
CA ALA A 77 11.32 186.54 -14.64
C ALA A 77 10.42 185.71 -15.59
N ARG A 78 9.20 185.37 -15.15
CA ARG A 78 8.23 184.55 -15.90
C ARG A 78 7.57 185.33 -17.04
N VAL A 79 8.26 185.50 -18.16
CA VAL A 79 7.58 185.69 -19.47
C VAL A 79 8.39 185.08 -20.65
N SER A 80 9.70 184.86 -20.53
CA SER A 80 10.52 184.33 -21.65
C SER A 80 10.66 182.79 -21.70
N MET A 81 10.69 182.11 -20.55
CA MET A 81 10.90 180.64 -20.47
C MET A 81 9.66 179.79 -20.78
N ALA A 82 8.47 180.40 -20.86
CA ALA A 82 7.22 179.66 -21.13
C ALA A 82 7.10 179.18 -22.59
N ARG A 83 7.79 179.82 -23.55
CA ARG A 83 7.77 179.39 -24.96
C ARG A 83 8.67 178.19 -25.22
N ALA A 84 9.87 178.15 -24.63
CA ALA A 84 10.81 177.04 -24.79
C ALA A 84 10.32 175.75 -24.13
N SER A 85 9.59 175.85 -23.01
CA SER A 85 8.98 174.71 -22.32
C SER A 85 7.83 174.07 -23.12
N LEU A 86 7.12 174.84 -23.95
CA LEU A 86 6.01 174.35 -24.76
C LEU A 86 6.48 173.51 -25.95
N GLU A 87 7.59 173.88 -26.60
CA GLU A 87 8.18 173.10 -27.70
C GLU A 87 8.67 171.72 -27.24
N VAL A 88 9.31 171.65 -26.07
CA VAL A 88 9.74 170.37 -25.49
C VAL A 88 8.55 169.51 -25.10
N GLN A 89 7.49 170.09 -24.53
CA GLN A 89 6.25 169.35 -24.24
C GLN A 89 5.54 168.85 -25.50
N LEU A 90 5.57 169.61 -26.59
CA LEU A 90 4.95 169.21 -27.86
C LEU A 90 5.72 168.08 -28.55
N GLU A 91 7.05 168.09 -28.47
CA GLU A 91 7.87 167.01 -29.03
C GLU A 91 7.79 165.73 -28.18
N ASP A 92 7.74 165.87 -26.85
CA ASP A 92 7.47 164.75 -25.95
C ASP A 92 6.07 164.15 -26.19
N MET A 93 5.03 164.98 -26.35
CA MET A 93 3.71 164.49 -26.75
C MET A 93 3.74 163.80 -28.11
N ARG A 94 4.50 164.30 -29.09
CA ARG A 94 4.66 163.63 -30.40
C ARG A 94 5.35 162.28 -30.28
N SER A 95 6.42 162.19 -29.49
CA SER A 95 7.12 160.93 -29.20
C SER A 95 6.22 159.93 -28.48
N GLN A 96 5.43 160.40 -27.51
CA GLN A 96 4.44 159.57 -26.81
C GLN A 96 3.33 159.10 -27.74
N ILE A 97 2.84 159.95 -28.65
CA ILE A 97 1.86 159.58 -29.68
C ILE A 97 2.46 158.55 -30.64
N ALA A 98 3.71 158.72 -31.08
CA ALA A 98 4.39 157.77 -31.96
C ALA A 98 4.60 156.41 -31.26
N THR A 99 5.02 156.44 -29.99
CA THR A 99 5.18 155.25 -29.15
C THR A 99 3.84 154.55 -28.91
N MET A 100 2.78 155.30 -28.66
CA MET A 100 1.44 154.77 -28.49
C MET A 100 0.90 154.20 -29.80
N GLY A 101 1.17 154.85 -30.94
CA GLY A 101 0.87 154.32 -32.28
C GLY A 101 1.60 153.00 -32.57
N ALA A 102 2.88 152.90 -32.22
CA ALA A 102 3.66 151.67 -32.36
C ALA A 102 3.11 150.55 -31.46
N ARG A 103 2.75 150.86 -30.20
CA ARG A 103 2.12 149.88 -29.29
C ARG A 103 0.75 149.44 -29.78
N LEU A 104 -0.07 150.35 -30.29
CA LEU A 104 -1.38 150.01 -30.87
C LEU A 104 -1.23 149.15 -32.13
N THR A 105 -0.20 149.39 -32.93
CA THR A 105 0.14 148.55 -34.10
C THR A 105 0.58 147.16 -33.66
N GLN A 106 1.45 147.05 -32.66
CA GLN A 106 1.87 145.77 -32.09
C GLN A 106 0.69 144.99 -31.48
N PHE A 107 -0.24 145.69 -30.79
CA PHE A 107 -1.47 145.08 -30.31
C PHE A 107 -2.39 144.66 -31.47
N ALA A 108 -2.47 145.45 -32.54
CA ALA A 108 -3.22 145.08 -33.73
C ALA A 108 -2.64 143.83 -34.41
N ASP A 109 -1.32 143.73 -34.54
CA ASP A 109 -0.63 142.55 -35.10
C ASP A 109 -0.83 141.32 -34.21
N THR A 110 -0.73 141.48 -32.89
CA THR A 110 -0.97 140.37 -31.93
C THR A 110 -2.43 139.94 -31.97
N LEU A 111 -3.36 140.89 -32.07
CA LEU A 111 -4.78 140.60 -32.25
C LEU A 111 -5.06 139.96 -33.61
N GLN A 112 -4.32 140.31 -34.66
CA GLN A 112 -4.44 139.73 -35.99
C GLN A 112 -3.92 138.29 -36.05
N VAL A 113 -2.83 137.96 -35.34
CA VAL A 113 -2.37 136.58 -35.13
C VAL A 113 -3.36 135.78 -34.30
N SER A 114 -4.01 136.39 -33.30
CA SER A 114 -5.08 135.74 -32.53
C SER A 114 -6.42 135.65 -33.26
N ARG A 115 -6.60 136.46 -34.32
CA ARG A 115 -7.75 136.47 -35.23
C ARG A 115 -7.47 135.69 -36.52
N ASP A 116 -6.34 135.01 -36.62
CA ASP A 116 -6.11 134.01 -37.66
C ASP A 116 -6.91 132.75 -37.30
N ASP A 117 -8.23 132.93 -37.19
CA ASP A 117 -9.22 131.91 -36.86
C ASP A 117 -9.14 130.77 -37.89
N GLU A 118 -8.67 131.05 -39.11
CA GLU A 118 -8.42 130.06 -40.16
C GLU A 118 -7.22 129.16 -39.84
N ALA A 119 -6.10 129.72 -39.37
CA ALA A 119 -4.94 128.94 -38.94
C ALA A 119 -5.23 128.09 -37.69
N LEU A 120 -5.92 128.64 -36.69
CA LEU A 120 -6.35 127.89 -35.51
C LEU A 120 -7.36 126.79 -35.87
N ALA A 121 -8.33 127.08 -36.74
CA ALA A 121 -9.26 126.08 -37.23
C ALA A 121 -8.56 124.98 -38.04
N ALA A 122 -7.50 125.30 -38.80
CA ALA A 122 -6.69 124.31 -39.50
C ALA A 122 -5.91 123.41 -38.54
N GLU A 123 -5.29 123.96 -37.48
CA GLU A 123 -4.63 123.15 -36.45
C GLU A 123 -5.62 122.28 -35.68
N LEU A 124 -6.78 122.83 -35.27
CA LEU A 124 -7.82 122.05 -34.60
C LEU A 124 -8.34 120.91 -35.48
N ARG A 125 -8.57 121.16 -36.78
CA ARG A 125 -8.93 120.10 -37.74
C ARG A 125 -7.83 119.06 -37.86
N HIS A 126 -6.56 119.46 -37.91
CA HIS A 126 -5.43 118.53 -37.96
C HIS A 126 -5.31 117.69 -36.68
N ARG A 127 -5.45 118.30 -35.50
CA ARG A 127 -5.45 117.59 -34.21
C ARG A 127 -6.65 116.67 -34.06
N GLN A 128 -7.82 117.09 -34.55
CA GLN A 128 -9.01 116.26 -34.57
C GLN A 128 -8.82 115.06 -35.49
N GLN A 129 -8.31 115.25 -36.72
CA GLN A 129 -7.99 114.17 -37.64
C GLN A 129 -6.94 113.20 -37.06
N GLN A 130 -5.92 113.74 -36.39
CA GLN A 130 -4.90 112.93 -35.72
C GLN A 130 -5.51 112.13 -34.56
N ALA A 131 -6.34 112.76 -33.72
CA ALA A 131 -7.03 112.07 -32.63
C ALA A 131 -8.00 110.99 -33.14
N GLU A 132 -8.74 111.27 -34.21
CA GLU A 132 -9.60 110.29 -34.88
C GLU A 132 -8.78 109.11 -35.44
N ALA A 133 -7.61 109.38 -36.04
CA ALA A 133 -6.70 108.34 -36.53
C ALA A 133 -6.09 107.51 -35.38
N ASP A 134 -5.70 108.15 -34.27
CA ASP A 134 -5.17 107.47 -33.09
C ASP A 134 -6.23 106.60 -32.40
N ILE A 135 -7.47 107.09 -32.30
CA ILE A 135 -8.62 106.31 -31.79
C ILE A 135 -8.90 105.14 -32.71
N ALA A 136 -8.92 105.34 -34.04
CA ALA A 136 -9.13 104.26 -35.00
C ALA A 136 -8.04 103.18 -34.90
N ALA A 137 -6.77 103.58 -34.79
CA ALA A 137 -5.65 102.65 -34.63
C ALA A 137 -5.68 101.92 -33.27
N ALA A 138 -6.11 102.59 -32.20
CA ALA A 138 -6.29 101.97 -30.89
C ALA A 138 -7.45 100.97 -30.89
N ASN A 139 -8.58 101.31 -31.53
CA ASN A 139 -9.72 100.42 -31.66
C ASN A 139 -9.38 99.19 -32.51
N LEU A 140 -8.62 99.34 -33.60
CA LEU A 140 -8.14 98.20 -34.39
C LEU A 140 -7.29 97.25 -33.53
N ARG A 141 -6.29 97.80 -32.81
CA ARG A 141 -5.45 97.02 -31.89
C ARG A 141 -6.26 96.32 -30.79
N ALA A 142 -7.27 96.99 -30.24
CA ALA A 142 -8.16 96.40 -29.25
C ALA A 142 -8.98 95.25 -29.85
N ASN A 143 -9.55 95.43 -31.04
CA ASN A 143 -10.32 94.40 -31.74
C ASN A 143 -9.46 93.17 -32.09
N ASP A 144 -8.23 93.39 -32.56
CA ASP A 144 -7.28 92.32 -32.87
C ASP A 144 -6.91 91.54 -31.60
N ALA A 145 -6.56 92.25 -30.52
CA ALA A 145 -6.25 91.63 -29.23
C ALA A 145 -7.46 90.86 -28.65
N GLU A 146 -8.68 91.36 -28.82
CA GLU A 146 -9.89 90.65 -28.42
C GLU A 146 -10.14 89.40 -29.29
N ALA A 147 -9.86 89.46 -30.59
CA ALA A 147 -9.98 88.31 -31.49
C ALA A 147 -8.96 87.23 -31.15
N GLU A 148 -7.71 87.61 -30.89
CA GLU A 148 -6.65 86.72 -30.40
C GLU A 148 -7.03 86.10 -29.04
N ALA A 149 -7.53 86.90 -28.10
CA ALA A 149 -7.96 86.41 -26.80
C ALA A 149 -9.15 85.45 -26.90
N ARG A 150 -10.10 85.68 -27.81
CA ARG A 150 -11.20 84.74 -28.08
C ARG A 150 -10.70 83.42 -28.65
N THR A 151 -9.77 83.48 -29.61
CA THR A 151 -9.18 82.29 -30.22
C THR A 151 -8.39 81.48 -29.19
N ALA A 152 -7.53 82.13 -28.42
CA ALA A 152 -6.76 81.48 -27.36
C ALA A 152 -7.65 80.85 -26.27
N ARG A 153 -8.80 81.45 -25.95
CA ARG A 153 -9.78 80.86 -25.03
C ARG A 153 -10.44 79.61 -25.63
N ALA A 154 -10.84 79.65 -26.89
CA ALA A 154 -11.39 78.50 -27.58
C ALA A 154 -10.37 77.35 -27.64
N ASP A 155 -9.13 77.63 -28.02
CA ASP A 155 -8.06 76.63 -28.05
C ASP A 155 -7.78 76.01 -26.66
N LEU A 156 -7.84 76.81 -25.60
CA LEU A 156 -7.72 76.32 -24.22
C LEU A 156 -8.91 75.47 -23.80
N GLU A 157 -10.13 75.84 -24.19
CA GLU A 157 -11.34 75.04 -23.93
C GLU A 157 -11.26 73.69 -24.64
N ASP A 158 -10.90 73.67 -25.92
CA ASP A 158 -10.71 72.45 -26.72
C ASP A 158 -9.60 71.56 -26.15
N ALA A 159 -8.46 72.15 -25.77
CA ALA A 159 -7.36 71.41 -25.15
C ALA A 159 -7.73 70.84 -23.78
N ASN A 160 -8.50 71.58 -22.98
CA ASN A 160 -8.99 71.10 -21.68
C ASN A 160 -10.00 69.96 -21.85
N GLU A 161 -10.87 70.03 -22.86
CA GLU A 161 -11.82 68.95 -23.14
C GLU A 161 -11.11 67.69 -23.63
N ALA A 162 -10.17 67.82 -24.58
CA ALA A 162 -9.34 66.71 -25.03
C ALA A 162 -8.53 66.07 -23.88
N ALA A 163 -8.03 66.87 -22.94
CA ALA A 163 -7.34 66.36 -21.77
C ALA A 163 -8.27 65.58 -20.83
N ARG A 164 -9.51 66.05 -20.62
CA ARG A 164 -10.53 65.34 -19.83
C ARG A 164 -10.92 64.01 -20.49
N GLU A 165 -11.15 64.01 -21.80
CA GLU A 165 -11.46 62.79 -22.55
C GLU A 165 -10.31 61.78 -22.46
N ALA A 166 -9.06 62.22 -22.59
CA ALA A 166 -7.89 61.36 -22.46
C ALA A 166 -7.76 60.75 -21.06
N ILE A 167 -8.03 61.54 -20.01
CA ILE A 167 -8.06 61.06 -18.62
C ILE A 167 -9.16 60.01 -18.46
N ALA A 168 -10.39 60.30 -18.91
CA ALA A 168 -11.52 59.37 -18.81
C ALA A 168 -11.25 58.04 -19.54
N GLN A 169 -10.65 58.08 -20.73
CA GLN A 169 -10.26 56.88 -21.48
C GLN A 169 -9.17 56.08 -20.75
N SER A 170 -8.18 56.76 -20.16
CA SER A 170 -7.12 56.13 -19.38
C SER A 170 -7.65 55.46 -18.10
N GLU A 171 -8.58 56.11 -17.41
CA GLU A 171 -9.25 55.57 -16.23
C GLU A 171 -10.09 54.34 -16.59
N ALA A 172 -10.89 54.41 -17.64
CA ALA A 172 -11.68 53.28 -18.13
C ALA A 172 -10.79 52.09 -18.55
N ALA A 173 -9.67 52.35 -19.25
CA ALA A 173 -8.71 51.31 -19.62
C ALA A 173 -8.05 50.68 -18.39
N THR A 174 -7.72 51.49 -17.38
CA THR A 174 -7.13 51.01 -16.12
C THR A 174 -8.12 50.15 -15.33
N GLU A 175 -9.39 50.55 -15.26
CA GLU A 175 -10.43 49.77 -14.61
C GLU A 175 -10.66 48.43 -15.30
N LEU A 176 -10.77 48.44 -16.63
CA LEU A 176 -10.89 47.22 -17.42
C LEU A 176 -9.68 46.29 -17.23
N ALA A 177 -8.46 46.85 -17.23
CA ALA A 177 -7.25 46.07 -16.99
C ALA A 177 -7.24 45.45 -15.59
N ARG A 178 -7.64 46.18 -14.55
CA ARG A 178 -7.77 45.65 -13.19
C ARG A 178 -8.79 44.51 -13.12
N TRP A 179 -9.94 44.69 -13.78
CA TRP A 179 -10.97 43.65 -13.83
C TRP A 179 -10.47 42.39 -14.55
N LEU A 180 -9.81 42.53 -15.70
CA LEU A 180 -9.25 41.39 -16.45
C LEU A 180 -8.18 40.63 -15.64
N VAL A 181 -7.32 41.35 -14.90
CA VAL A 181 -6.32 40.73 -14.02
C VAL A 181 -7.00 39.97 -12.87
N ALA A 182 -8.01 40.57 -12.23
CA ALA A 182 -8.75 39.92 -11.15
C ALA A 182 -9.49 38.66 -11.64
N GLU A 183 -10.13 38.73 -12.80
CA GLU A 183 -10.81 37.59 -13.43
C GLU A 183 -9.81 36.47 -13.79
N ALA A 184 -8.65 36.83 -14.36
CA ALA A 184 -7.60 35.87 -14.68
C ALA A 184 -7.03 35.19 -13.41
N GLN A 185 -6.81 35.94 -12.33
CA GLN A 185 -6.38 35.42 -11.04
C GLN A 185 -7.43 34.47 -10.45
N TRP A 186 -8.70 34.86 -10.45
CA TRP A 186 -9.79 34.01 -9.97
C TRP A 186 -9.88 32.69 -10.76
N ARG A 187 -9.75 32.73 -12.09
CA ARG A 187 -9.72 31.52 -12.93
C ARG A 187 -8.49 30.65 -12.64
N ALA A 188 -7.33 31.25 -12.41
CA ALA A 188 -6.11 30.53 -12.05
C ALA A 188 -6.26 29.84 -10.68
N ASP A 189 -6.83 30.52 -9.70
CA ASP A 189 -7.09 29.96 -8.36
C ASP A 189 -8.09 28.81 -8.42
N GLN A 190 -9.16 28.94 -9.22
CA GLN A 190 -10.14 27.88 -9.47
C GLN A 190 -9.48 26.68 -10.15
N ALA A 191 -8.66 26.90 -11.19
CA ALA A 191 -7.94 25.83 -11.87
C ALA A 191 -6.96 25.12 -10.93
N ALA A 192 -6.24 25.87 -10.09
CA ALA A 192 -5.33 25.30 -9.11
C ALA A 192 -6.07 24.51 -8.02
N ALA A 193 -7.23 24.99 -7.55
CA ALA A 193 -8.07 24.25 -6.61
C ALA A 193 -8.63 22.96 -7.23
N ALA A 194 -9.09 23.01 -8.48
CA ALA A 194 -9.56 21.84 -9.21
C ALA A 194 -8.43 20.81 -9.44
N ALA A 195 -7.22 21.26 -9.76
CA ALA A 195 -6.04 20.41 -9.92
C ALA A 195 -5.69 19.70 -8.61
N ARG A 196 -5.59 20.43 -7.48
CA ARG A 196 -5.35 19.83 -6.16
C ARG A 196 -6.42 18.81 -5.77
N ALA A 197 -7.69 19.12 -6.03
CA ALA A 197 -8.80 18.19 -5.77
C ALA A 197 -8.71 16.93 -6.65
N ALA A 198 -8.27 17.07 -7.91
CA ALA A 198 -8.05 15.93 -8.80
C ALA A 198 -6.88 15.05 -8.34
N GLU A 199 -5.75 15.66 -7.96
CA GLU A 199 -4.60 14.97 -7.38
C GLU A 199 -4.97 14.20 -6.10
N GLN A 200 -5.74 14.83 -5.21
CA GLN A 200 -6.23 14.17 -4.01
C GLN A 200 -7.10 12.95 -4.33
N ARG A 201 -8.06 13.07 -5.26
CA ARG A 201 -8.88 11.92 -5.68
C ARG A 201 -8.04 10.79 -6.27
N VAL A 202 -7.02 11.13 -7.08
CA VAL A 202 -6.11 10.11 -7.65
C VAL A 202 -5.33 9.41 -6.54
N SER A 203 -4.79 10.17 -5.57
CA SER A 203 -4.08 9.62 -4.41
C SER A 203 -4.97 8.71 -3.57
N GLU A 204 -6.21 9.13 -3.29
CA GLU A 204 -7.20 8.32 -2.56
C GLU A 204 -7.55 7.03 -3.31
N HIS A 205 -7.77 7.10 -4.63
CA HIS A 205 -8.01 5.92 -5.46
C HIS A 205 -6.80 4.98 -5.51
N GLN A 206 -5.58 5.51 -5.57
CA GLN A 206 -4.35 4.71 -5.53
C GLN A 206 -4.21 4.01 -4.17
N ALA A 207 -4.38 4.73 -3.07
CA ALA A 207 -4.33 4.15 -1.73
C ALA A 207 -5.40 3.06 -1.53
N HIS A 208 -6.61 3.28 -2.05
CA HIS A 208 -7.68 2.28 -2.00
C HIS A 208 -7.35 1.05 -2.83
N ALA A 209 -6.86 1.22 -4.07
CA ALA A 209 -6.46 0.11 -4.92
C ALA A 209 -5.29 -0.69 -4.33
N GLU A 210 -4.32 -0.02 -3.70
CA GLU A 210 -3.22 -0.68 -3.00
C GLU A 210 -3.72 -1.50 -1.80
N ALA A 211 -4.67 -0.96 -1.03
CA ALA A 211 -5.31 -1.67 0.08
C ALA A 211 -6.10 -2.90 -0.41
N ASP A 212 -6.86 -2.76 -1.50
CA ASP A 212 -7.63 -3.86 -2.09
C ASP A 212 -6.71 -4.96 -2.63
N ILE A 213 -5.60 -4.59 -3.30
CA ILE A 213 -4.59 -5.56 -3.77
C ILE A 213 -3.93 -6.27 -2.59
N ALA A 214 -3.59 -5.56 -1.51
CA ALA A 214 -3.01 -6.14 -0.32
C ALA A 214 -3.97 -7.13 0.35
N ALA A 215 -5.24 -6.76 0.50
CA ALA A 215 -6.29 -7.62 1.03
C ALA A 215 -6.50 -8.86 0.16
N ALA A 216 -6.60 -8.70 -1.16
CA ALA A 216 -6.75 -9.81 -2.10
C ALA A 216 -5.56 -10.78 -2.05
N ARG A 217 -4.33 -10.28 -1.88
CA ARG A 217 -3.14 -11.11 -1.71
C ARG A 217 -3.16 -11.90 -0.40
N GLN A 218 -3.58 -11.28 0.70
CA GLN A 218 -3.72 -11.96 1.99
C GLN A 218 -4.80 -13.05 1.93
N ASP A 219 -5.95 -12.75 1.33
CA ASP A 219 -7.03 -13.71 1.13
C ASP A 219 -6.59 -14.88 0.24
N ALA A 220 -5.87 -14.60 -0.85
CA ALA A 220 -5.34 -15.63 -1.74
C ALA A 220 -4.32 -16.52 -1.00
N ALA A 221 -3.39 -15.94 -0.24
CA ALA A 221 -2.44 -16.69 0.56
C ALA A 221 -3.15 -17.59 1.59
N ALA A 222 -4.15 -17.06 2.30
CA ALA A 222 -4.93 -17.84 3.26
C ALA A 222 -5.75 -18.96 2.60
N ARG A 223 -6.24 -18.77 1.37
CA ARG A 223 -6.91 -19.83 0.59
C ARG A 223 -5.94 -20.93 0.17
N VAL A 224 -4.74 -20.56 -0.27
CA VAL A 224 -3.69 -21.53 -0.63
C VAL A 224 -3.28 -22.34 0.59
N GLU A 225 -3.01 -21.70 1.73
CA GLU A 225 -2.64 -22.39 2.97
C GLU A 225 -3.73 -23.36 3.44
N ARG A 226 -5.01 -22.95 3.38
CA ARG A 226 -6.13 -23.87 3.69
C ARG A 226 -6.19 -25.05 2.71
N ALA A 227 -6.06 -24.80 1.42
CA ALA A 227 -6.08 -25.85 0.41
C ALA A 227 -4.90 -26.82 0.56
N GLU A 228 -3.70 -26.33 0.90
CA GLU A 228 -2.53 -27.15 1.19
C GLU A 228 -2.73 -28.00 2.45
N ALA A 229 -3.28 -27.41 3.51
CA ALA A 229 -3.59 -28.12 4.75
C ALA A 229 -4.65 -29.23 4.53
N GLU A 230 -5.71 -28.93 3.79
CA GLU A 230 -6.76 -29.90 3.41
C GLU A 230 -6.18 -31.01 2.54
N ALA A 231 -5.38 -30.69 1.52
CA ALA A 231 -4.74 -31.67 0.65
C ALA A 231 -3.77 -32.57 1.45
N ALA A 232 -2.96 -31.98 2.34
CA ALA A 232 -2.06 -32.74 3.20
C ALA A 232 -2.83 -33.68 4.15
N GLN A 233 -3.98 -33.24 4.67
CA GLN A 233 -4.84 -34.09 5.48
C GLN A 233 -5.44 -35.24 4.67
N GLN A 234 -6.00 -34.96 3.50
CA GLN A 234 -6.53 -36.00 2.60
C GLN A 234 -5.47 -37.03 2.22
N ILE A 235 -4.24 -36.61 1.94
CA ILE A 235 -3.13 -37.52 1.65
C ILE A 235 -2.81 -38.40 2.86
N ARG A 236 -2.80 -37.84 4.08
CA ARG A 236 -2.59 -38.61 5.31
C ARG A 236 -3.71 -39.64 5.51
N ASP A 237 -4.96 -39.24 5.33
CA ASP A 237 -6.12 -40.11 5.53
C ASP A 237 -6.13 -41.25 4.49
N VAL A 238 -5.88 -40.95 3.21
CA VAL A 238 -5.76 -41.97 2.16
C VAL A 238 -4.60 -42.93 2.41
N ARG A 239 -3.45 -42.44 2.88
CA ARG A 239 -2.31 -43.29 3.25
C ARG A 239 -2.65 -44.20 4.43
N ALA A 240 -3.25 -43.65 5.49
CA ALA A 240 -3.67 -44.43 6.64
C ALA A 240 -4.70 -45.51 6.27
N GLU A 241 -5.66 -45.17 5.40
CA GLU A 241 -6.62 -46.15 4.88
C GLU A 241 -5.95 -47.22 4.01
N ALA A 242 -5.01 -46.84 3.14
CA ALA A 242 -4.24 -47.77 2.32
C ALA A 242 -3.41 -48.73 3.18
N ASP A 243 -2.69 -48.21 4.19
CA ASP A 243 -1.90 -49.01 5.12
C ASP A 243 -2.78 -49.98 5.92
N ALA A 244 -3.96 -49.53 6.38
CA ALA A 244 -4.92 -50.40 7.06
C ALA A 244 -5.45 -51.52 6.15
N ARG A 245 -5.72 -51.23 4.87
CA ARG A 245 -6.13 -52.24 3.87
C ARG A 245 -5.01 -53.23 3.58
N ILE A 246 -3.75 -52.78 3.53
CA ILE A 246 -2.58 -53.66 3.35
C ILE A 246 -2.45 -54.59 4.55
N GLN A 247 -2.50 -54.06 5.78
CA GLN A 247 -2.42 -54.86 7.00
C GLN A 247 -3.54 -55.91 7.10
N ASP A 248 -4.78 -55.53 6.78
CA ASP A 248 -5.91 -56.48 6.73
C ASP A 248 -5.69 -57.56 5.66
N ALA A 249 -5.19 -57.20 4.48
CA ALA A 249 -4.87 -58.16 3.42
C ALA A 249 -3.73 -59.11 3.80
N GLU A 250 -2.67 -58.61 4.45
CA GLU A 250 -1.57 -59.39 4.99
C GLU A 250 -2.06 -60.36 6.05
N SER A 251 -2.83 -59.88 7.04
CA SER A 251 -3.42 -60.72 8.09
C SER A 251 -4.31 -61.83 7.53
N ARG A 252 -5.15 -61.53 6.53
CA ARG A 252 -5.97 -62.55 5.85
C ARG A 252 -5.12 -63.57 5.09
N THR A 253 -3.99 -63.15 4.53
CA THR A 253 -3.05 -64.03 3.83
C THR A 253 -2.35 -64.96 4.83
N GLU A 254 -1.86 -64.42 5.94
CA GLU A 254 -1.28 -65.19 7.04
C GLU A 254 -2.27 -66.20 7.62
N GLU A 255 -3.53 -65.80 7.84
CA GLU A 255 -4.59 -66.72 8.28
C GLU A 255 -4.86 -67.81 7.25
N ALA A 256 -4.90 -67.48 5.96
CA ALA A 256 -5.10 -68.45 4.89
C ALA A 256 -3.94 -69.45 4.81
N ASP A 257 -2.70 -68.99 4.98
CA ASP A 257 -1.51 -69.83 5.00
C ASP A 257 -1.47 -70.74 6.24
N ALA A 258 -1.85 -70.21 7.41
CA ALA A 258 -1.99 -71.01 8.62
C ALA A 258 -3.05 -72.12 8.45
N ARG A 259 -4.22 -71.79 7.90
CA ARG A 259 -5.29 -72.76 7.59
C ARG A 259 -4.83 -73.81 6.59
N ARG A 260 -4.06 -73.42 5.55
CA ARG A 260 -3.48 -74.36 4.57
C ARG A 260 -2.50 -75.31 5.25
N ALA A 261 -1.58 -74.81 6.06
CA ALA A 261 -0.62 -75.63 6.79
C ALA A 261 -1.29 -76.57 7.81
N ASP A 262 -2.35 -76.13 8.49
CA ASP A 262 -3.15 -76.99 9.38
C ASP A 262 -3.87 -78.10 8.62
N ALA A 263 -4.43 -77.77 7.44
CA ALA A 263 -5.08 -78.75 6.57
C ALA A 263 -4.09 -79.78 6.02
N GLU A 264 -2.90 -79.35 5.59
CA GLU A 264 -1.81 -80.24 5.16
C GLU A 264 -1.38 -81.18 6.29
N ARG A 265 -1.10 -80.65 7.48
CA ARG A 265 -0.77 -81.48 8.66
C ARG A 265 -1.89 -82.45 9.02
N ALA A 266 -3.15 -82.05 8.87
CA ALA A 266 -4.29 -82.94 9.12
C ALA A 266 -4.39 -84.06 8.07
N ALA A 267 -4.11 -83.74 6.80
CA ALA A 267 -4.05 -84.72 5.72
C ALA A 267 -2.91 -85.72 5.95
N GLU A 268 -1.70 -85.24 6.27
CA GLU A 268 -0.55 -86.09 6.60
C GLU A 268 -0.85 -87.02 7.78
N ARG A 269 -1.44 -86.50 8.86
CA ARG A 269 -1.88 -87.34 10.00
C ARG A 269 -2.92 -88.38 9.58
N SER A 270 -3.86 -88.01 8.72
CA SER A 270 -4.87 -88.94 8.22
C SER A 270 -4.24 -90.03 7.35
N ASP A 271 -3.28 -89.69 6.49
CA ASP A 271 -2.60 -90.65 5.63
C ASP A 271 -1.67 -91.57 6.42
N GLN A 272 -0.96 -91.05 7.42
CA GLN A 272 -0.20 -91.87 8.36
C GLN A 272 -1.11 -92.83 9.12
N ALA A 273 -2.24 -92.34 9.66
CA ALA A 273 -3.21 -93.21 10.35
C ALA A 273 -3.77 -94.31 9.43
N ARG A 274 -3.96 -94.03 8.14
CA ARG A 274 -4.35 -95.05 7.14
C ARG A 274 -3.24 -96.07 6.90
N GLN A 275 -1.98 -95.63 6.79
CA GLN A 275 -0.83 -96.52 6.63
C GLN A 275 -0.65 -97.41 7.86
N ASP A 276 -0.65 -96.83 9.06
CA ASP A 276 -0.54 -97.56 10.33
C ASP A 276 -1.69 -98.57 10.48
N ALA A 277 -2.92 -98.19 10.11
CA ALA A 277 -4.07 -99.10 10.11
C ALA A 277 -3.93 -100.22 9.08
N ALA A 278 -3.40 -99.93 7.89
CA ALA A 278 -3.14 -100.93 6.85
C ALA A 278 -2.05 -101.92 7.27
N GLU A 279 -0.96 -101.44 7.89
CA GLU A 279 0.10 -102.27 8.46
C GLU A 279 -0.41 -103.14 9.60
N SER A 280 -1.15 -102.55 10.55
CA SER A 280 -1.78 -103.28 11.65
C SER A 280 -2.76 -104.35 11.15
N ALA A 281 -3.53 -104.04 10.09
CA ALA A 281 -4.42 -105.00 9.45
C ALA A 281 -3.64 -106.13 8.74
N ALA A 282 -2.52 -105.80 8.08
CA ALA A 282 -1.65 -106.78 7.45
C ALA A 282 -0.98 -107.70 8.48
N GLU A 283 -0.51 -107.16 9.61
CA GLU A 283 0.03 -107.94 10.73
C GLU A 283 -1.04 -108.82 11.38
N SER A 284 -2.24 -108.28 11.61
CA SER A 284 -3.40 -109.04 12.09
C SER A 284 -3.76 -110.18 11.13
N LYS A 285 -3.65 -109.96 9.81
CA LYS A 285 -3.85 -111.01 8.81
C LYS A 285 -2.75 -112.08 8.86
N ARG A 286 -1.47 -111.70 8.94
CA ARG A 286 -0.34 -112.64 9.06
C ARG A 286 -0.43 -113.47 10.34
N THR A 287 -0.75 -112.84 11.46
CA THR A 287 -0.96 -113.53 12.75
C THR A 287 -2.15 -114.48 12.68
N ALA A 288 -3.27 -114.07 12.06
CA ALA A 288 -4.41 -114.96 11.83
C ALA A 288 -4.05 -116.16 10.93
N GLU A 289 -3.26 -115.96 9.88
CA GLU A 289 -2.75 -117.02 8.99
C GLU A 289 -1.79 -117.97 9.73
N ALA A 290 -0.88 -117.43 10.55
CA ALA A 290 0.03 -118.22 11.38
C ALA A 290 -0.73 -119.04 12.44
N LEU A 291 -1.72 -118.45 13.11
CA LEU A 291 -2.59 -119.16 14.06
C LEU A 291 -3.40 -120.26 13.38
N ARG A 292 -3.90 -120.04 12.15
CA ARG A 292 -4.55 -121.08 11.36
C ARG A 292 -3.60 -122.24 11.07
N LEU A 293 -2.38 -121.95 10.64
CA LEU A 293 -1.35 -122.97 10.39
C LEU A 293 -1.00 -123.75 11.67
N GLN A 294 -0.86 -123.06 12.81
CA GLN A 294 -0.63 -123.68 14.11
C GLN A 294 -1.80 -124.58 14.52
N LEU A 295 -3.05 -124.15 14.32
CA LEU A 295 -4.24 -124.98 14.57
C LEU A 295 -4.27 -126.22 13.67
N ASP A 296 -3.92 -126.09 12.39
CA ASP A 296 -3.84 -127.24 11.47
C ASP A 296 -2.72 -128.21 11.88
N GLN A 297 -1.57 -127.71 12.34
CA GLN A 297 -0.48 -128.52 12.88
C GLN A 297 -0.89 -129.23 14.18
N LEU A 298 -1.50 -128.51 15.12
CA LEU A 298 -2.04 -129.10 16.36
C LEU A 298 -3.08 -130.18 16.04
N ARG A 299 -4.02 -129.90 15.14
CA ARG A 299 -5.03 -130.86 14.69
C ARG A 299 -4.40 -132.09 14.04
N GLY A 300 -3.41 -131.91 13.18
CA GLY A 300 -2.65 -133.00 12.58
C GLY A 300 -1.90 -133.84 13.62
N SER A 301 -1.25 -133.21 14.60
CA SER A 301 -0.58 -133.91 15.71
C SER A 301 -1.56 -134.67 16.60
N TYR A 302 -2.74 -134.09 16.86
CA TYR A 302 -3.79 -134.72 17.64
C TYR A 302 -4.37 -135.93 16.89
N ASP A 303 -4.59 -135.82 15.59
CA ASP A 303 -5.03 -136.94 14.74
C ASP A 303 -3.99 -138.08 14.71
N VAL A 304 -2.70 -137.77 14.70
CA VAL A 304 -1.63 -138.78 14.83
C VAL A 304 -1.65 -139.45 16.21
N GLN A 305 -1.81 -138.68 17.29
CA GLN A 305 -1.93 -139.23 18.65
C GLN A 305 -3.17 -140.13 18.79
N VAL A 306 -4.32 -139.69 18.28
CA VAL A 306 -5.56 -140.48 18.29
C VAL A 306 -5.39 -141.76 17.48
N ARG A 307 -4.73 -141.72 16.31
CA ARG A 307 -4.40 -142.94 15.55
C ARG A 307 -3.45 -143.86 16.30
N GLY A 308 -2.44 -143.31 16.98
CA GLY A 308 -1.52 -144.06 17.84
C GLY A 308 -2.26 -144.78 18.98
N LEU A 309 -3.09 -144.06 19.74
CA LEU A 309 -3.90 -144.63 20.81
C LEU A 309 -4.86 -145.72 20.30
N HIS A 310 -5.49 -145.54 19.13
CA HIS A 310 -6.31 -146.59 18.53
C HIS A 310 -5.50 -147.83 18.14
N ALA A 311 -4.27 -147.67 17.64
CA ALA A 311 -3.37 -148.78 17.34
C ALA A 311 -2.95 -149.51 18.61
N ASP A 312 -2.62 -148.78 19.68
CA ASP A 312 -2.25 -149.35 20.99
C ASP A 312 -3.42 -150.12 21.62
N ILE A 313 -4.65 -149.59 21.53
CA ILE A 313 -5.87 -150.29 21.98
C ILE A 313 -6.08 -151.57 21.17
N ALA A 314 -5.87 -151.54 19.85
CA ALA A 314 -5.98 -152.72 19.00
C ALA A 314 -4.91 -153.79 19.35
N GLU A 315 -3.69 -153.36 19.67
CA GLU A 315 -2.60 -154.21 20.15
C GLU A 315 -2.96 -154.89 21.49
N LEU A 316 -3.47 -154.11 22.45
CA LEU A 316 -3.96 -154.60 23.75
C LEU A 316 -5.09 -155.62 23.58
N HIS A 317 -6.08 -155.35 22.72
CA HIS A 317 -7.16 -156.30 22.43
C HIS A 317 -6.63 -157.59 21.80
N ARG A 318 -5.66 -157.51 20.87
CA ARG A 318 -5.01 -158.71 20.29
C ARG A 318 -4.29 -159.53 21.37
N GLY A 319 -3.56 -158.88 22.26
CA GLY A 319 -2.89 -159.51 23.40
C GLY A 319 -3.85 -160.25 24.32
N HIS A 320 -4.92 -159.57 24.77
CA HIS A 320 -5.95 -160.18 25.61
C HIS A 320 -6.65 -161.36 24.92
N HIS A 321 -6.95 -161.28 23.63
CA HIS A 321 -7.56 -162.39 22.89
C HIS A 321 -6.63 -163.60 22.77
N ALA A 322 -5.33 -163.39 22.55
CA ALA A 322 -4.34 -164.47 22.53
C ALA A 322 -4.21 -165.15 23.89
N GLU A 323 -4.29 -164.39 24.98
CA GLU A 323 -4.21 -164.90 26.34
C GLU A 323 -5.46 -165.70 26.75
N ILE A 324 -6.65 -165.24 26.38
CA ILE A 324 -7.90 -166.00 26.55
C ILE A 324 -7.84 -167.31 25.75
N ALA A 325 -7.35 -167.27 24.51
CA ALA A 325 -7.22 -168.47 23.68
C ALA A 325 -6.26 -169.50 24.31
N ARG A 326 -5.15 -169.04 24.89
CA ARG A 326 -4.18 -169.87 25.61
C ARG A 326 -4.77 -170.52 26.86
N LEU A 327 -5.48 -169.75 27.70
CA LEU A 327 -6.16 -170.27 28.89
C LEU A 327 -7.25 -171.30 28.53
N ALA A 328 -7.95 -171.10 27.41
CA ALA A 328 -8.96 -172.03 26.91
C ALA A 328 -8.36 -173.34 26.35
N THR A 329 -7.11 -173.33 25.88
CA THR A 329 -6.37 -174.54 25.53
C THR A 329 -5.84 -175.27 26.77
N GLU A 330 -5.25 -174.56 27.74
CA GLU A 330 -4.78 -175.14 29.01
C GLU A 330 -5.94 -175.82 29.76
N HIS A 331 -7.10 -175.16 29.90
CA HIS A 331 -8.29 -175.77 30.53
C HIS A 331 -8.88 -176.98 29.77
N ARG A 332 -8.64 -177.07 28.45
CA ARG A 332 -9.04 -178.26 27.67
C ARG A 332 -8.09 -179.41 27.93
N GLU A 333 -6.80 -179.15 28.00
CA GLU A 333 -5.78 -180.15 28.30
C GLU A 333 -5.93 -180.70 29.72
N ASP A 334 -6.19 -179.83 30.71
CA ASP A 334 -6.44 -180.24 32.09
C ASP A 334 -7.66 -181.17 32.22
N ARG A 335 -8.77 -180.87 31.53
CA ARG A 335 -9.95 -181.74 31.51
C ARG A 335 -9.66 -183.11 30.89
N ASN A 336 -8.96 -183.11 29.76
CA ASN A 336 -8.61 -184.35 29.06
C ASN A 336 -7.68 -185.22 29.93
N GLN A 337 -6.74 -184.60 30.67
CA GLN A 337 -5.90 -185.31 31.63
C GLN A 337 -6.70 -185.90 32.78
N LEU A 338 -7.67 -185.16 33.34
CA LEU A 338 -8.55 -185.67 34.39
C LEU A 338 -9.41 -186.86 33.94
N GLU A 339 -10.00 -186.79 32.74
CA GLU A 339 -10.78 -187.90 32.17
C GLU A 339 -9.91 -189.14 31.93
N ALA A 340 -8.69 -188.96 31.42
CA ALA A 340 -7.76 -190.06 31.20
C ALA A 340 -7.33 -190.74 32.52
N GLN A 341 -7.09 -189.97 33.58
CA GLN A 341 -6.77 -190.47 34.92
C GLN A 341 -7.96 -191.21 35.54
N TYR A 342 -9.19 -190.68 35.40
CA TYR A 342 -10.39 -191.33 35.93
C TYR A 342 -10.69 -192.67 35.22
N MET A 343 -10.45 -192.74 33.91
CA MET A 343 -10.64 -193.96 33.12
C MET A 343 -9.60 -195.04 33.39
N SER A 344 -8.38 -194.68 33.81
CA SER A 344 -7.35 -195.65 34.21
C SER A 344 -7.64 -196.22 35.61
N GLU A 345 -8.09 -195.38 36.55
CA GLU A 345 -8.55 -195.79 37.89
C GLU A 345 -9.71 -196.80 37.83
N LEU A 346 -10.74 -196.53 37.01
CA LEU A 346 -11.88 -197.43 36.82
C LEU A 346 -11.47 -198.81 36.26
N ARG A 347 -10.48 -198.83 35.36
CA ARG A 347 -9.97 -200.06 34.76
C ARG A 347 -9.23 -200.92 35.79
N ARG A 348 -8.41 -200.27 36.62
CA ARG A 348 -7.67 -200.93 37.71
C ARG A 348 -8.60 -201.58 38.73
N VAL A 349 -9.67 -200.88 39.14
CA VAL A 349 -10.66 -201.41 40.09
C VAL A 349 -11.44 -202.60 39.51
N ARG A 350 -11.71 -202.58 38.20
CA ARG A 350 -12.39 -203.69 37.50
C ARG A 350 -11.53 -204.96 37.46
N GLU A 351 -10.26 -204.81 37.11
CA GLU A 351 -9.29 -205.92 37.07
C GLU A 351 -9.03 -206.52 38.46
N GLU A 352 -8.94 -205.68 39.51
CA GLU A 352 -8.83 -206.15 40.90
C GLU A 352 -10.07 -206.92 41.39
N ALA A 353 -11.27 -206.53 40.92
CA ALA A 353 -12.51 -207.23 41.25
C ALA A 353 -12.61 -208.59 40.52
N GLU A 354 -12.22 -208.64 39.25
CA GLU A 354 -12.20 -209.88 38.45
C GLU A 354 -11.18 -210.90 38.99
N ALA A 355 -9.99 -210.44 39.42
CA ALA A 355 -8.99 -211.29 40.05
C ALA A 355 -9.46 -211.91 41.39
N ARG A 356 -10.27 -211.19 42.17
CA ARG A 356 -10.85 -211.70 43.42
C ARG A 356 -11.94 -212.75 43.20
N VAL A 357 -12.71 -212.62 42.11
CA VAL A 357 -13.74 -213.60 41.73
C VAL A 357 -13.09 -214.89 41.23
N ALA A 358 -12.07 -214.79 40.37
CA ALA A 358 -11.33 -215.95 39.86
C ALA A 358 -10.67 -216.77 41.00
N ALA A 359 -10.07 -216.09 41.99
CA ALA A 359 -9.46 -216.76 43.14
C ALA A 359 -10.47 -217.49 44.04
N ALA A 360 -11.72 -217.01 44.12
CA ALA A 360 -12.79 -217.63 44.91
C ALA A 360 -13.39 -218.88 44.21
N GLU A 361 -13.47 -218.88 42.88
CA GLU A 361 -13.97 -220.02 42.09
C GLU A 361 -12.97 -221.20 42.09
N GLU A 362 -11.66 -220.90 42.07
CA GLU A 362 -10.63 -221.92 42.09
C GLU A 362 -10.58 -222.67 43.44
N ALA A 363 -10.79 -221.96 44.56
CA ALA A 363 -10.88 -222.55 45.90
C ALA A 363 -12.10 -223.48 46.09
N LEU A 364 -13.22 -223.19 45.42
CA LEU A 364 -14.44 -224.01 45.46
C LEU A 364 -14.32 -225.30 44.61
N SER A 365 -13.46 -225.30 43.59
CA SER A 365 -13.24 -226.45 42.71
C SER A 365 -12.46 -227.59 43.37
N GLN A 366 -11.54 -227.27 44.30
CA GLN A 366 -10.72 -228.27 44.99
C GLN A 366 -11.50 -229.09 46.03
N VAL A 367 -12.64 -228.59 46.52
CA VAL A 367 -13.48 -229.28 47.52
C VAL A 367 -14.35 -230.40 46.89
N ARG A 368 -14.50 -230.44 45.55
CA ARG A 368 -15.51 -231.30 44.88
C ARG A 368 -15.02 -232.59 44.22
N ARG A 369 -13.74 -232.96 44.28
CA ARG A 369 -13.21 -234.22 43.70
C ARG A 369 -12.59 -235.16 44.74
N ALA A 370 -13.44 -235.86 45.51
CA ALA A 370 -13.44 -237.28 45.98
C ALA A 370 -12.13 -238.02 46.42
N PRO A 371 -12.17 -239.23 47.07
CA PRO A 371 -13.15 -239.92 47.92
C PRO A 371 -12.57 -240.35 49.31
N ALA A 372 -13.37 -241.12 50.07
CA ALA A 372 -13.22 -241.50 51.47
C ALA A 372 -12.08 -242.50 51.84
N THR A 373 -11.38 -242.22 52.94
CA THR A 373 -10.73 -243.23 53.80
C THR A 373 -10.72 -242.79 55.28
N ARG A 374 -11.02 -243.79 56.12
CA ARG A 374 -11.02 -243.83 57.58
C ARG A 374 -9.69 -243.38 58.24
N VAL A 375 -9.82 -243.06 59.55
CA VAL A 375 -8.89 -243.31 60.68
C VAL A 375 -8.14 -242.11 61.33
N ARG A 376 -8.43 -241.99 62.64
CA ARG A 376 -7.60 -241.63 63.81
C ARG A 376 -7.11 -240.19 64.10
N VAL A 377 -7.47 -239.79 65.33
CA VAL A 377 -6.60 -239.35 66.44
C VAL A 377 -5.71 -238.12 66.20
N GLY A 378 -6.13 -237.01 66.83
CA GLY A 378 -5.41 -236.45 67.98
C GLY A 378 -4.17 -235.61 67.72
N GLY A 379 -4.15 -234.44 68.36
CA GLY A 379 -2.93 -233.95 69.02
C GLY A 379 -2.20 -232.76 68.38
N ARG A 380 -2.40 -231.60 69.00
CA ARG A 380 -1.39 -230.68 69.57
C ARG A 380 -0.29 -230.03 68.70
N ARG A 381 -0.06 -228.76 69.10
CA ARG A 381 1.15 -227.91 69.19
C ARG A 381 1.45 -226.96 68.00
N ARG A 382 1.39 -225.64 68.31
CA ARG A 382 2.48 -224.59 68.34
C ARG A 382 3.43 -224.48 67.13
N PRO A 383 4.26 -223.42 66.95
CA PRO A 383 4.35 -222.05 67.55
C PRO A 383 4.75 -220.93 66.54
N ALA A 384 5.01 -219.70 67.04
CA ALA A 384 6.00 -218.66 66.63
C ALA A 384 6.01 -218.16 65.16
N VAL A 385 6.01 -216.87 64.81
CA VAL A 385 6.41 -215.58 65.43
C VAL A 385 5.38 -214.52 65.05
#